data_AF-A0A1Z8S2H7-F1
#
_entry.id   AF-A0A1Z8S2H7-F1
#
_cell.length_a   1.000
_cell.length_b   1.000
_cell.length_c   1.000
_cell.angle_alpha   90.00
_cell.angle_beta   90.00
_cell.angle_gamma   90.00
#
_symmetry.space_group_name_H-M   'P 1'
#
loop_
_entity.id
_entity.type
_entity.pdbx_description
1 polymer ?
#
loop_
_entity_poly.entity_id
_entity_poly.type
_entity_poly.pdbx_seq_one_letter_code
_entity_poly.pdbx_strand_id
1 'polypeptide(L)'
;MSQHNQDALKRVNFFVIGAAKCGTTTLYARLNAHPEVFLSPLKEPNYHSRADLEPTRFSKAFKANTKLDLTDYFAAPDPLAKMQVGFVREAADYARLFSGANDTH
;
A
#
# COMPACT_ATOMS: atom_id res chain seq x y z
N MET A 1 -5.18 37.81 -1.18
CA MET A 1 -5.96 37.14 -2.25
C MET A 1 -4.93 36.47 -3.15
N SER A 2 -4.79 35.14 -3.25
CA SER A 2 -5.54 34.02 -2.64
C SER A 2 -4.50 32.99 -2.14
N GLN A 3 -4.53 32.53 -0.88
CA GLN A 3 -5.35 31.42 -0.39
C GLN A 3 -5.16 30.08 -1.15
N HIS A 4 -4.38 29.20 -0.50
CA HIS A 4 -4.44 27.73 -0.52
C HIS A 4 -4.19 26.99 -1.84
N ASN A 5 -2.91 26.73 -2.13
CA ASN A 5 -2.55 25.43 -2.71
C ASN A 5 -2.53 24.40 -1.57
N GLN A 6 -3.67 23.76 -1.30
CA GLN A 6 -3.68 22.55 -0.48
C GLN A 6 -2.89 21.46 -1.20
N ASP A 7 -1.99 20.78 -0.51
CA ASP A 7 -1.15 19.73 -1.09
C ASP A 7 -2.02 18.67 -1.77
N ALA A 8 -2.08 18.72 -3.09
CA ALA A 8 -2.88 17.81 -3.87
C ALA A 8 -2.26 16.41 -3.76
N LEU A 9 -2.85 15.59 -2.86
CA LEU A 9 -2.54 14.17 -2.71
C LEU A 9 -2.30 13.55 -4.09
N LYS A 10 -1.06 13.13 -4.35
CA LYS A 10 -0.68 12.58 -5.64
C LYS A 10 -1.51 11.34 -5.90
N ARG A 11 -2.45 11.51 -6.81
CA ARG A 11 -3.51 10.55 -7.08
C ARG A 11 -2.86 9.30 -7.66
N VAL A 12 -3.08 8.15 -7.01
CA VAL A 12 -2.68 6.87 -7.56
C VAL A 12 -3.24 6.75 -8.98
N ASN A 13 -2.33 6.60 -9.95
CA ASN A 13 -2.58 6.75 -11.38
C ASN A 13 -2.63 5.39 -12.11
N PHE A 14 -2.02 4.33 -11.55
CA PHE A 14 -2.14 2.95 -12.03
C PHE A 14 -2.20 1.93 -10.88
N PHE A 15 -2.61 0.70 -11.19
CA PHE A 15 -2.72 -0.40 -10.24
C PHE A 15 -2.21 -1.71 -10.82
N VAL A 16 -1.46 -2.50 -10.02
CA VAL A 16 -1.13 -3.90 -10.34
C VAL A 16 -2.12 -4.81 -9.62
N ILE A 17 -3.23 -5.13 -10.29
CA ILE A 17 -4.39 -5.78 -9.64
C ILE A 17 -4.28 -7.30 -9.48
N GLY A 18 -3.34 -7.98 -10.15
CA GLY A 18 -3.26 -9.44 -10.09
C GLY A 18 -2.75 -10.10 -11.38
N ALA A 19 -2.97 -11.41 -11.58
CA ALA A 19 -3.60 -12.33 -10.63
C ALA A 19 -2.59 -12.94 -9.63
N ALA A 20 -3.09 -13.55 -8.56
CA ALA A 20 -2.26 -14.30 -7.62
C ALA A 20 -1.44 -15.39 -8.35
N LYS A 21 -0.19 -15.59 -7.94
CA LYS A 21 0.78 -16.51 -8.56
C LYS A 21 1.20 -16.19 -10.02
N CYS A 22 0.70 -15.12 -10.63
CA CYS A 22 1.07 -14.71 -12.00
C CYS A 22 2.28 -13.75 -12.05
N GLY A 23 3.28 -13.94 -11.17
CA GLY A 23 4.51 -13.14 -11.20
C GLY A 23 4.42 -11.68 -10.69
N THR A 24 3.32 -11.28 -10.02
CA THR A 24 3.14 -9.88 -9.58
C THR A 24 4.23 -9.36 -8.63
N THR A 25 4.90 -10.24 -7.88
CA THR A 25 6.09 -9.88 -7.07
C THR A 25 7.30 -9.53 -7.94
N THR A 26 7.53 -10.24 -9.04
CA THR A 26 8.59 -9.93 -9.99
C THR A 26 8.29 -8.64 -10.75
N LEU A 27 7.04 -8.42 -11.15
CA LEU A 27 6.60 -7.16 -11.77
C LEU A 27 6.77 -5.97 -10.82
N TYR A 28 6.28 -6.10 -9.57
CA TYR A 28 6.47 -5.09 -8.53
C TYR A 28 7.95 -4.74 -8.33
N ALA A 29 8.83 -5.74 -8.21
CA ALA A 29 10.26 -5.53 -8.00
C ALA A 29 10.95 -4.82 -9.18
N ARG A 30 10.51 -5.09 -10.43
CA ARG A 30 11.03 -4.43 -11.63
C ARG A 30 10.53 -2.99 -11.75
N LEU A 31 9.24 -2.76 -11.50
CA LEU A 31 8.65 -1.41 -11.52
C LEU A 31 9.25 -0.51 -10.43
N ASN A 32 9.37 -1.00 -9.19
CA ASN A 32 9.97 -0.27 -8.07
C ASN A 32 11.50 -0.06 -8.21
N ALA A 33 12.12 -0.50 -9.30
CA ALA A 33 13.52 -0.18 -9.63
C ALA A 33 13.63 0.95 -10.67
N HIS A 34 12.51 1.41 -11.24
CA HIS A 34 12.47 2.50 -12.21
C HIS A 34 12.46 3.85 -11.46
N PRO A 35 13.28 4.84 -11.85
CA PRO A 35 13.37 6.13 -11.14
C PRO A 35 12.08 6.96 -11.21
N GLU A 36 11.24 6.71 -12.23
CA GLU A 36 9.96 7.40 -12.43
C GLU A 36 8.75 6.59 -11.96
N VAL A 37 8.94 5.58 -11.09
CA VAL A 37 7.83 4.76 -10.56
C VAL A 37 7.93 4.58 -9.04
N PHE A 38 6.97 5.17 -8.32
CA PHE A 38 6.75 4.89 -6.91
C PHE A 38 5.67 3.82 -6.73
N LEU A 39 5.96 2.77 -5.96
CA LEU A 39 4.97 1.80 -5.49
C LEU A 39 4.91 1.81 -3.96
N SER A 40 3.74 1.51 -3.42
CA SER A 40 3.54 1.41 -1.98
C SER A 40 4.52 0.40 -1.36
N PRO A 41 5.21 0.74 -0.25
CA PRO A 41 6.08 -0.21 0.46
C PRO A 41 5.30 -1.41 1.03
N LEU A 42 3.96 -1.30 1.17
CA LEU A 42 3.04 -2.39 1.43
C LEU A 42 2.47 -2.91 0.10
N LYS A 43 3.08 -3.94 -0.49
CA LYS A 43 2.78 -4.43 -1.85
C LYS A 43 1.30 -4.78 -2.07
N GLU A 44 0.70 -5.51 -1.14
CA GLU A 44 -0.70 -5.97 -1.20
C GLU A 44 -1.47 -5.35 -0.01
N PRO A 45 -1.90 -4.07 -0.10
CA PRO A 45 -2.53 -3.37 1.02
C PRO A 45 -4.02 -3.72 1.17
N ASN A 46 -4.61 -4.36 0.16
CA ASN A 46 -6.00 -4.83 0.10
C ASN A 46 -7.11 -3.78 0.35
N TYR A 47 -6.76 -2.49 0.39
CA TYR A 47 -7.68 -1.39 0.67
C TYR A 47 -8.91 -1.36 -0.26
N HIS A 48 -8.74 -1.51 -1.57
CA HIS A 48 -9.86 -1.49 -2.52
C HIS A 48 -10.74 -2.75 -2.49
N SER A 49 -10.28 -3.83 -1.87
CA SER A 49 -11.04 -5.07 -1.64
C SER A 49 -11.54 -5.19 -0.19
N ARG A 50 -11.53 -4.09 0.58
CA ARG A 50 -11.90 -4.10 2.01
C ARG A 50 -13.36 -4.50 2.28
N ALA A 51 -14.24 -4.40 1.28
CA ALA A 51 -15.63 -4.86 1.36
C ALA A 51 -15.78 -6.39 1.16
N ASP A 52 -14.84 -7.02 0.45
CA ASP A 52 -14.86 -8.46 0.14
C ASP A 52 -14.00 -9.27 1.13
N LEU A 53 -13.00 -8.63 1.73
CA LEU A 53 -11.99 -9.27 2.59
C LEU A 53 -12.22 -8.94 4.05
N GLU A 54 -12.73 -9.93 4.80
CA GLU A 54 -13.00 -9.87 6.25
C GLU A 54 -11.91 -10.58 7.07
N PRO A 55 -10.93 -9.86 7.68
CA PRO A 55 -9.80 -10.51 8.36
C PRO A 55 -10.20 -11.30 9.60
N THR A 56 -11.29 -10.88 10.23
CA THR A 56 -11.98 -11.60 11.32
C THR A 56 -12.40 -13.02 10.91
N ARG A 57 -12.69 -13.25 9.62
CA ARG A 57 -13.12 -14.55 9.06
C ARG A 57 -11.99 -15.40 8.49
N PHE A 58 -10.75 -14.88 8.42
CA PHE A 58 -9.62 -15.66 7.91
C PHE A 58 -9.31 -16.89 8.78
N SER A 59 -8.72 -17.92 8.15
CA SER A 59 -8.34 -19.16 8.81
C SER A 59 -7.29 -18.92 9.92
N LYS A 60 -7.29 -19.79 10.94
CA LYS A 60 -6.31 -19.74 12.04
C LYS A 60 -4.87 -19.78 11.50
N ALA A 61 -4.60 -20.63 10.51
CA ALA A 61 -3.31 -20.74 9.86
C ALA A 61 -2.88 -19.46 9.14
N PHE A 62 -3.79 -18.76 8.47
CA PHE A 62 -3.48 -17.47 7.83
C PHE A 62 -3.16 -16.39 8.86
N LYS A 63 -3.99 -16.27 9.91
CA LYS A 63 -3.81 -15.33 11.02
C LYS A 63 -2.48 -15.52 11.75
N ALA A 64 -2.06 -16.77 11.96
CA ALA A 64 -0.79 -17.08 12.63
C ALA A 64 0.46 -16.68 11.82
N ASN A 65 0.34 -16.52 10.50
CA ASN A 65 1.47 -16.24 9.60
C ASN A 65 1.41 -14.85 8.94
N THR A 66 0.43 -14.00 9.32
CA THR A 66 0.21 -12.70 8.68
C THR A 66 -0.01 -11.62 9.73
N LYS A 67 0.77 -10.53 9.69
CA LYS A 67 0.53 -9.35 10.54
C LYS A 67 -0.76 -8.66 10.08
N LEU A 68 -1.83 -8.83 10.85
CA LEU A 68 -3.14 -8.23 10.55
C LEU A 68 -3.31 -6.84 11.18
N ASP A 69 -2.72 -6.62 12.35
CA ASP A 69 -2.66 -5.30 12.98
C ASP A 69 -1.51 -4.50 12.36
N LEU A 70 -1.84 -3.34 11.78
CA LEU A 70 -0.89 -2.45 11.12
C LEU A 70 -0.56 -1.20 11.96
N THR A 71 -0.99 -1.13 13.22
CA THR A 71 -0.82 0.04 14.10
C THR A 71 0.64 0.47 14.23
N ASP A 72 1.58 -0.47 14.49
CA ASP A 72 3.03 -0.18 14.52
C ASP A 72 3.71 -0.22 13.14
N TYR A 73 2.97 -0.56 12.07
CA TYR A 73 3.50 -0.43 10.70
C TYR A 73 3.32 1.00 10.19
N PHE A 74 2.16 1.58 10.46
CA PHE A 74 2.04 3.02 10.63
C PHE A 74 2.61 3.40 12.01
N ALA A 75 2.54 4.67 12.41
CA ALA A 75 3.32 5.26 13.52
C ALA A 75 4.87 5.18 13.41
N ALA A 76 5.46 4.15 12.77
CA ALA A 76 6.88 4.03 12.45
C ALA A 76 7.39 5.23 11.63
N PRO A 77 8.67 5.61 11.74
CA PRO A 77 9.25 6.71 10.96
C PRO A 77 9.36 6.35 9.46
N ASP A 78 9.46 7.37 8.61
CA ASP A 78 9.71 7.19 7.19
C ASP A 78 11.21 6.89 6.90
N PRO A 79 11.52 6.11 5.85
CA PRO A 79 10.57 5.42 4.97
C PRO A 79 9.98 4.16 5.64
N LEU A 80 8.68 3.94 5.44
CA LEU A 80 8.01 2.72 5.92
C LEU A 80 8.70 1.46 5.37
N ALA A 81 8.82 0.44 6.23
CA ALA A 81 9.43 -0.83 5.88
C ALA A 81 8.68 -1.55 4.73
N LYS A 82 9.39 -2.32 3.91
CA LYS A 82 8.76 -3.15 2.88
C LYS A 82 8.00 -4.31 3.52
N MET A 83 6.73 -4.47 3.16
CA MET A 83 5.86 -5.54 3.64
C MET A 83 5.04 -6.12 2.48
N GLN A 84 4.86 -7.44 2.46
CA GLN A 84 4.22 -8.09 1.31
C GLN A 84 2.69 -7.96 1.33
N VAL A 85 2.03 -8.19 2.47
CA VAL A 85 0.57 -8.26 2.60
C VAL A 85 0.11 -7.52 3.85
N GLY A 86 -0.96 -6.74 3.71
CA GLY A 86 -1.68 -6.09 4.81
C GLY A 86 -3.15 -5.89 4.44
N PHE A 87 -3.97 -5.45 5.41
CA PHE A 87 -5.43 -5.33 5.24
C PHE A 87 -5.93 -3.95 5.64
N VAL A 88 -5.39 -2.92 5.00
CA VAL A 88 -5.65 -1.51 5.30
C VAL A 88 -7.15 -1.19 5.20
N ARG A 89 -7.67 -0.49 6.21
CA ARG A 89 -9.08 -0.11 6.33
C ARG A 89 -9.29 1.38 6.13
N GLU A 90 -8.44 2.20 6.73
CA GLU A 90 -8.58 3.66 6.73
C GLU A 90 -7.99 4.32 5.48
N ALA A 91 -8.66 5.38 5.03
CA ALA A 91 -8.21 6.17 3.88
C ALA A 91 -6.89 6.92 4.16
N ALA A 92 -6.69 7.36 5.41
CA ALA A 92 -5.47 8.05 5.83
C ALA A 92 -4.24 7.12 5.78
N ASP A 93 -4.37 5.90 6.29
CA ASP A 93 -3.34 4.86 6.19
C ASP A 93 -3.03 4.50 4.74
N TYR A 94 -4.07 4.35 3.90
CA TYR A 94 -3.88 4.09 2.48
C TYR A 94 -3.17 5.25 1.76
N ALA A 95 -3.49 6.50 2.09
CA ALA A 95 -2.79 7.67 1.56
C ALA A 95 -1.33 7.75 2.03
N ARG A 96 -1.08 7.43 3.30
CA ARG A 96 0.27 7.42 3.90
C ARG A 96 1.23 6.47 3.19
N LEU A 97 0.73 5.37 2.63
CA LEU A 97 1.54 4.46 1.81
C LEU A 97 2.21 5.12 0.58
N PHE A 98 1.80 6.33 0.20
CA PHE A 98 2.33 7.09 -0.94
C PHE A 98 3.02 8.40 -0.52
N SER A 99 3.31 8.60 0.77
CA SER A 99 3.98 9.82 1.28
C SER A 99 5.37 10.07 0.68
N GLY A 100 6.06 9.01 0.23
CA GLY A 100 7.37 9.09 -0.43
C GLY A 100 7.34 9.42 -1.93
N ALA A 101 6.15 9.55 -2.54
CA ALA A 101 6.04 9.95 -3.94
C ALA A 101 6.39 11.45 -4.12
N ASN A 102 6.99 11.81 -5.27
CA ASN A 102 7.45 13.17 -5.57
C ASN A 102 7.08 13.51 -7.03
N ASP A 103 7.49 14.65 -7.59
CA ASP A 103 7.03 15.09 -8.94
C ASP A 103 7.58 14.26 -10.11
N THR A 104 8.52 13.34 -9.86
CA THR A 104 9.06 12.40 -10.85
C THR A 104 8.32 11.06 -10.89
N HIS A 105 7.30 10.87 -10.04
CA HIS A 105 6.53 9.63 -9.86
C HIS A 105 5.03 9.82 -10.17
#